data_AF-A0A183J9Y4-F1
#
_entry.id   AF-A0A183J9Y4-F1
#
_cell.length_a   1.000
_cell.length_b   1.000
_cell.length_c   1.000
_cell.angle_alpha   90.00
_cell.angle_beta   90.00
_cell.angle_gamma   90.00
#
_symmetry.space_group_name_H-M   'P 1'
#
loop_
_entity.id
_entity.type
_entity.pdbx_description
1 polymer ?
#
loop_
_entity_poly.entity_id
_entity_poly.type
_entity_poly.pdbx_seq_one_letter_code
_entity_poly.pdbx_strand_id
1 'polypeptide(L)'
;LFVLVHKDGNVCISILHEPGDDKWGYEKASERWLPIHTVESILISVISMLADPNDQSPANVDAAKQWRDHYPEFKKKVAMCVRKSQEDAFD
;
A
#
# COMPACT_ATOMS: atom_id res chain seq x y z
N LEU A 1 2.96 -4.12 8.04
CA LEU A 1 1.98 -5.23 7.99
C LEU A 1 1.36 -5.34 6.60
N PHE A 2 1.04 -4.21 5.96
CA PHE A 2 0.67 -4.18 4.56
C PHE A 2 1.90 -4.14 3.65
N VAL A 3 1.77 -4.69 2.44
CA VAL A 3 2.87 -4.87 1.46
C VAL A 3 3.49 -3.54 1.02
N LEU A 4 2.64 -2.54 0.81
CA LEU A 4 3.00 -1.21 0.32
C LEU A 4 3.00 -0.12 1.42
N VAL A 5 3.11 -0.55 2.69
CA VAL A 5 3.20 0.37 3.84
C VAL A 5 4.46 0.08 4.63
N HIS A 6 5.33 1.08 4.74
CA HIS A 6 6.57 1.04 5.52
C HIS A 6 6.28 0.79 7.01
N LYS A 7 7.33 0.44 7.78
CA LYS A 7 7.19 0.12 9.21
C LYS A 7 6.76 1.32 10.06
N ASP A 8 7.01 2.53 9.58
CA ASP A 8 6.63 3.82 10.17
C ASP A 8 5.22 4.29 9.77
N GLY A 9 4.54 3.56 8.87
CA GLY A 9 3.19 3.90 8.40
C GLY A 9 3.14 4.67 7.08
N ASN A 10 4.30 5.04 6.50
CA ASN A 10 4.31 5.72 5.20
C ASN A 10 3.82 4.78 4.08
N VAL A 11 2.88 5.28 3.26
CA VAL A 11 2.29 4.55 2.14
C VAL A 11 3.09 4.81 0.86
N CYS A 12 3.46 3.76 0.16
CA CYS A 12 4.25 3.82 -1.07
C CYS A 12 3.44 3.26 -2.24
N ILE A 13 2.84 4.16 -3.03
CA ILE A 13 2.04 3.86 -4.22
C ILE A 13 2.36 4.87 -5.31
N SER A 14 2.28 4.44 -6.57
CA SER A 14 2.76 5.23 -7.72
C SER A 14 2.16 6.64 -7.77
N ILE A 15 0.86 6.80 -7.48
CA ILE A 15 0.15 8.10 -7.48
C ILE A 15 0.77 9.14 -6.53
N LEU A 16 1.55 8.71 -5.53
CA LEU A 16 2.24 9.58 -4.57
C LEU A 16 3.71 9.84 -4.92
N HIS A 17 4.25 9.17 -5.94
CA HIS A 17 5.62 9.41 -6.39
C HIS A 17 5.74 10.73 -7.15
N GLU A 18 6.92 11.36 -7.07
CA GLU A 18 7.22 12.62 -7.74
C GLU A 18 6.86 12.57 -9.24
N PRO A 19 6.34 13.67 -9.81
CA PRO A 19 5.93 13.72 -11.21
C PRO A 19 7.12 13.51 -12.17
N GLY A 20 6.82 13.05 -13.38
CA GLY A 20 7.81 12.81 -14.44
C GLY A 20 8.08 11.34 -14.70
N ASP A 21 9.09 11.05 -15.50
CA ASP A 21 9.46 9.69 -15.87
C ASP A 21 10.17 8.97 -14.72
N ASP A 22 9.81 7.72 -14.49
CA ASP A 22 10.50 6.89 -13.52
C ASP A 22 11.91 6.56 -13.99
N LYS A 23 12.91 6.82 -13.15
CA LYS A 23 14.32 6.55 -13.43
C LYS A 23 14.63 5.08 -13.74
N TRP A 24 13.77 4.16 -13.28
CA TRP A 24 13.93 2.72 -13.47
C TRP A 24 12.98 2.13 -14.51
N GLY A 25 12.04 2.94 -15.02
CA GLY A 25 11.06 2.52 -16.04
C GLY A 25 10.01 1.53 -15.54
N TYR A 26 9.81 1.40 -14.22
CA TYR A 26 8.78 0.51 -13.67
C TYR A 26 7.39 1.14 -13.72
N GLU A 27 7.31 2.47 -13.72
CA GLU A 27 6.07 3.24 -13.68
C GLU A 27 5.99 4.19 -14.86
N LYS A 28 4.79 4.38 -15.39
CA LYS A 28 4.54 5.42 -16.38
C LYS A 28 4.36 6.77 -15.68
N ALA A 29 4.76 7.86 -16.32
CA ALA A 29 4.49 9.21 -15.84
C ALA A 29 2.99 9.47 -15.58
N SER A 30 2.10 8.79 -16.31
CA SER A 30 0.64 8.86 -16.12
C SER A 30 0.13 8.17 -14.84
N GLU A 31 0.93 7.26 -14.26
CA GLU A 31 0.60 6.52 -13.04
C GLU A 31 1.13 7.22 -11.77
N ARG A 32 1.92 8.29 -11.95
CA ARG A 32 2.57 9.07 -10.89
C ARG A 32 1.76 10.30 -10.51
N TRP A 33 2.28 11.13 -9.60
CA TRP A 33 1.62 12.38 -9.21
C TRP A 33 1.38 13.27 -10.42
N LEU A 34 0.16 13.75 -10.57
CA LEU A 34 -0.26 14.75 -11.54
C LEU A 34 -1.14 15.78 -10.82
N PRO A 35 -1.07 17.07 -11.20
CA PRO A 35 -1.88 18.13 -10.56
C PRO A 35 -3.41 17.93 -10.64
N ILE A 36 -3.87 16.99 -11.47
CA ILE A 36 -5.28 16.64 -11.61
C ILE A 36 -5.78 15.67 -10.52
N HIS A 37 -4.86 15.00 -9.81
CA HIS A 37 -5.25 14.08 -8.75
C HIS A 37 -5.86 14.83 -7.57
N THR A 38 -6.91 14.24 -7.02
CA THR A 38 -7.61 14.77 -5.86
C THR A 38 -7.35 13.88 -4.66
N VAL A 39 -7.71 14.34 -3.47
CA VAL A 39 -7.70 13.49 -2.27
C VAL A 39 -8.56 12.24 -2.50
N GLU A 40 -9.68 12.36 -3.21
CA GLU A 40 -10.54 11.23 -3.57
C GLU A 40 -9.83 10.20 -4.45
N SER A 41 -9.15 10.62 -5.52
CA SER A 41 -8.44 9.67 -6.39
C SER A 41 -7.29 8.96 -5.67
N ILE A 42 -6.62 9.66 -4.74
CA ILE A 42 -5.61 9.06 -3.86
C ILE A 42 -6.24 8.00 -2.94
N LEU A 43 -7.34 8.33 -2.28
CA LEU A 43 -8.01 7.38 -1.36
C LEU A 43 -8.55 6.15 -2.09
N ILE A 44 -9.07 6.32 -3.30
CA ILE A 44 -9.47 5.19 -4.17
C ILE A 44 -8.26 4.30 -4.44
N SER A 45 -7.10 4.88 -4.77
CA SER A 45 -5.85 4.12 -4.99
C SER A 45 -5.42 3.36 -3.73
N VAL A 46 -5.55 3.95 -2.53
CA VAL A 46 -5.28 3.27 -1.26
C VAL A 46 -6.25 2.10 -1.02
N ILE A 47 -7.53 2.25 -1.32
CA ILE A 47 -8.50 1.16 -1.21
C ILE A 47 -8.14 0.01 -2.18
N SER A 48 -7.84 0.34 -3.44
CA SER A 48 -7.40 -0.64 -4.44
C SER A 48 -6.13 -1.38 -4.01
N MET A 49 -5.16 -0.65 -3.45
CA MET A 49 -3.91 -1.20 -2.91
C MET A 49 -4.15 -2.21 -1.78
N LEU A 50 -5.14 -1.97 -0.91
CA LEU A 50 -5.48 -2.89 0.18
C LEU A 50 -6.18 -4.16 -0.32
N ALA A 51 -6.94 -4.05 -1.41
CA ALA A 51 -7.65 -5.18 -2.02
C ALA A 51 -6.71 -6.08 -2.84
N ASP A 52 -5.81 -5.48 -3.62
CA ASP A 52 -4.85 -6.19 -4.47
C ASP A 52 -3.45 -5.56 -4.35
N PRO A 53 -2.64 -5.99 -3.37
CA PRO A 53 -1.34 -5.40 -3.10
C PRO A 53 -0.31 -5.77 -4.17
N ASN A 54 0.44 -4.78 -4.68
CA ASN A 54 1.58 -5.04 -5.58
C ASN A 54 2.77 -5.61 -4.79
N ASP A 55 3.14 -6.85 -5.06
CA ASP A 55 4.23 -7.56 -4.39
C ASP A 55 5.57 -7.55 -5.14
N GLN A 56 5.59 -6.94 -6.34
CA GLN A 56 6.78 -6.78 -7.19
C GLN A 56 7.68 -5.63 -6.72
N SER A 57 7.11 -4.64 -6.02
CA SER A 57 7.83 -3.47 -5.50
C SER A 57 7.44 -3.17 -4.04
N PRO A 58 7.69 -4.09 -3.10
CA PRO A 58 7.16 -3.98 -1.75
C PRO A 58 7.89 -2.91 -0.92
N ALA A 59 7.12 -2.04 -0.27
CA ALA A 59 7.62 -1.15 0.79
C ALA A 59 7.95 -1.92 2.08
N ASN A 60 7.33 -3.08 2.26
CA ASN A 60 7.49 -3.96 3.41
C ASN A 60 7.79 -5.40 2.96
N VAL A 61 9.09 -5.71 2.87
CA VAL A 61 9.59 -7.01 2.41
C VAL A 61 9.07 -8.17 3.27
N ASP A 62 8.99 -7.98 4.60
CA ASP A 62 8.48 -8.99 5.52
C ASP A 62 7.00 -9.31 5.28
N ALA A 63 6.19 -8.28 4.98
CA ALA A 63 4.78 -8.43 4.65
C ALA A 63 4.59 -9.07 3.26
N ALA A 64 5.39 -8.67 2.27
CA ALA A 64 5.36 -9.24 0.92
C ALA A 64 5.72 -10.72 0.91
N LYS A 65 6.75 -11.11 1.68
CA LYS A 65 7.13 -12.51 1.85
C LYS A 65 6.01 -13.34 2.49
N GLN A 66 5.37 -12.81 3.55
CA GLN A 66 4.24 -13.51 4.17
C GLN A 66 3.02 -13.58 3.26
N TRP A 67 2.75 -12.53 2.48
CA TRP A 67 1.67 -12.54 1.48
C TRP A 67 1.84 -13.67 0.47
N ARG A 68 3.05 -13.84 -0.09
CA ARG A 68 3.36 -14.89 -1.07
C ARG A 68 3.46 -16.29 -0.46
N ASP A 69 4.26 -16.43 0.59
CA ASP A 69 4.72 -17.74 1.04
C ASP A 69 3.86 -18.29 2.19
N HIS A 70 3.19 -17.42 2.96
CA HIS A 70 2.50 -17.77 4.21
C HIS A 70 1.18 -17.00 4.38
N TYR A 71 0.34 -16.99 3.34
CA TYR A 71 -0.90 -16.19 3.30
C TYR A 71 -1.83 -16.35 4.54
N PRO A 72 -2.04 -17.57 5.11
CA PRO A 72 -2.85 -17.71 6.31
C PRO A 72 -2.34 -16.90 7.52
N GLU A 73 -1.02 -16.80 7.70
CA GLU A 73 -0.41 -16.03 8.78
C GLU A 73 -0.51 -14.53 8.51
N PHE A 74 -0.30 -14.12 7.25
CA PHE A 74 -0.53 -12.74 6.82
C PHE A 74 -1.96 -12.31 7.15
N LYS A 75 -2.96 -13.11 6.74
CA LYS A 75 -4.38 -12.86 6.99
C LYS A 75 -4.69 -12.75 8.48
N LYS A 76 -4.11 -13.64 9.32
CA LYS A 76 -4.26 -13.57 10.77
C LYS A 76 -3.73 -12.25 11.34
N LYS A 77 -2.56 -11.79 10.89
CA LYS A 77 -1.98 -10.53 11.35
C LYS A 77 -2.79 -9.30 10.90
N VAL A 78 -3.28 -9.29 9.66
CA VAL A 78 -4.18 -8.23 9.18
C VAL A 78 -5.47 -8.19 10.00
N ALA A 79 -6.08 -9.34 10.30
CA ALA A 79 -7.28 -9.40 11.14
C ALA A 79 -7.05 -8.84 12.55
N MET A 80 -5.88 -9.06 13.15
CA MET A 80 -5.52 -8.43 14.43
C MET A 80 -5.42 -6.91 14.32
N CYS A 81 -4.92 -6.38 13.20
CA CYS A 81 -4.86 -4.93 12.95
C CYS A 81 -6.26 -4.34 12.85
N VAL A 82 -7.16 -5.01 12.11
CA VAL A 82 -8.57 -4.59 11.97
C VAL A 82 -9.23 -4.55 13.34
N ARG A 83 -9.11 -5.60 14.14
CA ARG A 83 -9.71 -5.65 15.48
C ARG A 83 -9.18 -4.53 16.38
N LYS A 84 -7.86 -4.34 16.42
CA LYS A 84 -7.25 -3.26 17.21
C LYS A 84 -7.75 -1.88 16.75
N SER A 85 -7.83 -1.65 15.44
CA SER A 85 -8.31 -0.36 14.91
C SER A 85 -9.78 -0.09 15.22
N GLN A 86 -10.59 -1.15 15.38
CA GLN A 86 -11.99 -1.03 15.81
C GLN A 86 -12.06 -0.71 17.31
N GLU A 87 -11.29 -1.41 18.15
CA GLU A 87 -11.17 -1.12 19.58
C GLU A 87 -10.76 0.36 19.80
N ASP A 88 -9.65 0.79 19.18
CA ASP A 88 -9.13 2.16 19.29
C ASP A 88 -10.09 3.24 18.74
N ALA A 89 -11.02 2.89 17.84
CA ALA A 89 -11.95 3.85 17.23
C ALA A 89 -13.23 4.08 18.06
N PHE A 90 -13.54 3.17 18.99
CA PHE A 90 -14.75 3.21 19.81
C PHE A 90 -14.47 3.35 21.32
N ASP A 91 -13.19 3.36 21.73
CA ASP A 91 -12.71 3.82 23.03
C ASP A 91 -12.58 5.37 23.08
#